data_AF-A0A2E8SKT9-F1
#
_entry.id   AF-A0A2E8SKT9-F1
#
_cell.length_a   1.000
_cell.length_b   1.000
_cell.length_c   1.000
_cell.angle_alpha   90.00
_cell.angle_beta   90.00
_cell.angle_gamma   90.00
#
_symmetry.space_group_name_H-M   'P 1'
#
loop_
_entity.id
_entity.type
_entity.pdbx_description
1 polymer ?
#
loop_
_entity_poly.entity_id
_entity_poly.type
_entity_poly.pdbx_seq_one_letter_code
_entity_poly.pdbx_strand_id
1 'polypeptide(L)'
;SQSGVTALSISFEKKIVTTGTGGIGEVINSDNGYICESNVDSISKAINYALRDKNFNFNKLKELKDKFNWHGFAKKIMSFINEI
;
A
#
# COMPACT_ATOMS: atom_id res chain seq x y z
N SER A 1 -9.51 -10.46 7.56
CA SER A 1 -9.19 -9.03 7.45
C SER A 1 -7.72 -8.89 7.04
N GLN A 2 -7.42 -8.46 5.82
CA GLN A 2 -6.04 -8.17 5.37
C GLN A 2 -5.79 -6.70 5.03
N SER A 3 -6.83 -5.88 4.88
CA SER A 3 -6.69 -4.46 4.47
C SER A 3 -6.00 -3.57 5.51
N GLY A 4 -6.14 -3.87 6.82
CA GLY A 4 -5.54 -3.06 7.88
C GLY A 4 -4.01 -3.09 7.88
N VAL A 5 -3.41 -4.24 7.53
CA VAL A 5 -1.95 -4.39 7.49
C VAL A 5 -1.35 -3.56 6.35
N THR A 6 -2.04 -3.46 5.21
CA THR A 6 -1.64 -2.58 4.10
C THR A 6 -1.63 -1.12 4.52
N ALA A 7 -2.69 -0.64 5.18
CA ALA A 7 -2.77 0.74 5.66
C ALA A 7 -1.66 1.08 6.68
N LEU A 8 -1.36 0.16 7.60
CA LEU A 8 -0.23 0.29 8.53
C LEU A 8 1.11 0.33 7.78
N SER A 9 1.29 -0.56 6.81
CA SER A 9 2.54 -0.62 6.02
C SER A 9 2.79 0.67 5.25
N ILE A 10 1.74 1.26 4.65
CA ILE A 10 1.82 2.58 4.01
C ILE A 10 2.19 3.66 5.03
N SER A 11 1.55 3.67 6.20
CA SER A 11 1.78 4.68 7.25
C SER A 11 3.23 4.69 7.76
N PHE A 12 3.85 3.51 7.82
CA PHE A 12 5.24 3.32 8.21
C PHE A 12 6.22 3.24 7.03
N GLU A 13 5.74 3.53 5.80
CA GLU A 13 6.53 3.53 4.57
C GLU A 13 7.33 2.22 4.39
N LYS A 14 6.72 1.09 4.70
CA LYS A 14 7.32 -0.24 4.54
C LYS A 14 7.03 -0.80 3.16
N LYS A 15 8.00 -1.52 2.60
CA LYS A 15 7.81 -2.30 1.36
C LYS A 15 6.68 -3.31 1.54
N ILE A 16 5.83 -3.41 0.54
CA ILE A 16 4.65 -4.29 0.55
C ILE A 16 4.81 -5.31 -0.57
N VAL A 17 4.77 -6.60 -0.21
CA VAL A 17 4.64 -7.71 -1.16
C VAL A 17 3.20 -8.20 -1.06
N THR A 18 2.50 -8.29 -2.18
CA THR A 18 1.08 -8.64 -2.21
C THR A 18 0.72 -9.37 -3.51
N THR A 19 -0.40 -10.09 -3.50
CA THR A 19 -1.02 -10.62 -4.71
C THR A 19 -1.83 -9.58 -5.48
N GLY A 20 -2.05 -8.40 -4.89
CA GLY A 20 -2.79 -7.31 -5.55
C GLY A 20 -4.27 -7.62 -5.78
N THR A 21 -4.84 -8.61 -5.09
CA THR A 21 -6.24 -9.02 -5.29
C THR A 21 -7.23 -8.07 -4.59
N GLY A 22 -8.39 -7.84 -5.23
CA GLY A 22 -9.46 -6.99 -4.68
C GLY A 22 -9.00 -5.54 -4.47
N GLY A 23 -9.57 -4.88 -3.47
CA GLY A 23 -9.27 -3.46 -3.17
C GLY A 23 -7.81 -3.17 -2.79
N ILE A 24 -6.98 -4.19 -2.54
CA ILE A 24 -5.54 -3.99 -2.34
C ILE A 24 -4.87 -3.58 -3.66
N GLY A 25 -5.27 -4.17 -4.80
CA GLY A 25 -4.73 -3.84 -6.13
C GLY A 25 -5.08 -2.43 -6.61
N GLU A 26 -6.13 -1.83 -6.06
CA GLU A 26 -6.50 -0.43 -6.32
C GLU A 26 -5.51 0.57 -5.69
N VAL A 27 -4.78 0.13 -4.66
CA VAL A 27 -3.86 0.96 -3.88
C VAL A 27 -2.41 0.59 -4.13
N ILE A 28 -2.11 -0.71 -4.13
CA ILE A 28 -0.77 -1.25 -4.28
C ILE A 28 -0.61 -1.88 -5.66
N ASN A 29 0.39 -1.42 -6.40
CA ASN A 29 0.73 -1.86 -7.75
C ASN A 29 2.26 -1.93 -7.93
N SER A 30 2.74 -2.18 -9.14
CA SER A 30 4.17 -2.29 -9.44
C SER A 30 4.98 -1.02 -9.20
N ASP A 31 4.35 0.15 -9.09
CA ASP A 31 5.04 1.43 -8.91
C ASP A 31 5.34 1.72 -7.42
N ASN A 32 4.58 1.10 -6.52
CA ASN A 32 4.60 1.41 -5.09
C ASN A 32 4.67 0.17 -4.18
N GLY A 33 4.83 -1.02 -4.77
CA GLY A 33 4.97 -2.30 -4.08
C GLY A 33 5.43 -3.39 -5.03
N TYR A 34 5.40 -4.63 -4.54
CA TYR A 34 5.79 -5.81 -5.32
C TYR A 34 4.58 -6.73 -5.46
N ILE A 35 4.20 -7.00 -6.71
CA ILE A 35 3.08 -7.87 -7.04
C ILE A 35 3.58 -9.28 -7.34
N CYS A 36 2.90 -10.29 -6.80
CA CYS A 36 3.23 -11.69 -6.99
C CYS A 36 1.98 -12.54 -7.19
N GLU A 37 2.18 -13.77 -7.64
CA GLU A 37 1.08 -14.73 -7.77
C GLU A 37 0.81 -15.41 -6.43
N SER A 38 -0.42 -15.91 -6.24
CA SER A 38 -0.82 -16.60 -5.01
C SER A 38 -0.28 -18.05 -4.93
N ASN A 39 1.02 -18.23 -5.12
CA ASN A 39 1.72 -19.50 -4.95
C ASN A 39 3.08 -19.32 -4.26
N VAL A 40 3.56 -20.39 -3.63
CA VAL A 40 4.75 -20.39 -2.77
C VAL A 40 5.99 -19.87 -3.49
N ASP A 41 6.21 -20.30 -4.73
CA ASP A 41 7.39 -19.93 -5.51
C ASP A 41 7.41 -18.44 -5.83
N SER A 42 6.28 -17.89 -6.28
CA SER A 42 6.15 -16.48 -6.64
C SER A 42 6.29 -15.56 -5.43
N ILE A 43 5.61 -15.90 -4.32
CA ILE A 43 5.70 -15.14 -3.07
C ILE A 43 7.14 -15.14 -2.53
N SER A 44 7.78 -16.32 -2.47
CA SER A 44 9.14 -16.44 -1.93
C SER A 44 10.15 -15.65 -2.76
N LYS A 45 10.02 -15.67 -4.10
CA LYS A 45 10.86 -14.86 -5.00
C LYS A 45 10.64 -13.37 -4.79
N ALA A 46 9.39 -12.92 -4.71
CA ALA A 46 9.05 -11.52 -4.51
C ALA A 46 9.54 -10.97 -3.16
N ILE A 47 9.39 -11.73 -2.07
CA ILE A 47 9.91 -11.36 -0.74
C ILE A 47 11.45 -11.22 -0.78
N ASN A 48 12.15 -12.21 -1.33
CA ASN A 48 13.61 -12.17 -1.42
C ASN A 48 14.10 -11.00 -2.27
N TYR A 49 13.41 -10.70 -3.36
CA TYR A 49 13.70 -9.54 -4.19
C TYR A 49 13.48 -8.23 -3.42
N ALA A 50 12.31 -8.07 -2.79
CA ALA A 50 11.96 -6.88 -2.02
C ALA A 50 12.94 -6.59 -0.88
N LEU A 51 13.44 -7.62 -0.19
CA LEU A 51 14.44 -7.46 0.88
C LEU A 51 15.80 -6.98 0.35
N ARG A 52 16.18 -7.35 -0.87
CA ARG A 52 17.49 -7.03 -1.48
C ARG A 52 17.48 -5.76 -2.33
N ASP A 53 16.30 -5.33 -2.78
CA ASP A 53 16.15 -4.16 -3.63
C ASP A 53 16.53 -2.86 -2.90
N LYS A 54 17.67 -2.27 -3.24
CA LYS A 54 18.13 -1.00 -2.65
C LYS A 54 17.54 0.23 -3.35
N ASN A 55 16.88 0.06 -4.49
CA ASN A 55 16.43 1.14 -5.37
C ASN A 55 14.91 1.37 -5.28
N PHE A 56 14.23 0.72 -4.33
CA PHE A 56 12.81 0.90 -4.12
C PHE A 56 12.45 2.38 -3.93
N ASN A 57 11.51 2.87 -4.73
CA ASN A 57 11.12 4.27 -4.71
C ASN A 57 10.13 4.56 -3.58
N PHE A 58 10.65 4.92 -2.41
CA PHE A 58 9.83 5.27 -1.25
C PHE A 58 8.96 6.53 -1.46
N ASN A 59 9.22 7.37 -2.48
CA ASN A 59 8.39 8.55 -2.71
C ASN A 59 6.94 8.17 -3.05
N LYS A 60 6.73 7.04 -3.74
CA LYS A 60 5.37 6.55 -4.03
C LYS A 60 4.62 6.10 -2.78
N LEU A 61 5.30 5.51 -1.80
CA LEU A 61 4.67 5.22 -0.50
C LEU A 61 4.37 6.48 0.30
N LYS A 62 5.23 7.50 0.24
CA LYS A 62 4.99 8.80 0.88
C LYS A 62 3.76 9.50 0.30
N GLU A 63 3.65 9.53 -1.04
CA GLU A 63 2.45 10.05 -1.73
C GLU A 63 1.17 9.36 -1.23
N LEU A 64 1.19 8.03 -1.06
CA LEU A 64 0.05 7.29 -0.52
C LEU A 64 -0.22 7.59 0.96
N LYS A 65 0.83 7.67 1.79
CA LYS A 65 0.72 8.04 3.20
C LYS A 65 0.08 9.41 3.36
N ASP A 66 0.51 10.38 2.57
CA ASP A 66 -0.05 11.73 2.58
C ASP A 66 -1.49 11.72 2.06
N LYS A 67 -1.82 10.94 1.03
CA LYS A 67 -3.19 10.80 0.52
C LYS A 67 -4.15 10.18 1.53
N PHE A 68 -3.68 9.20 2.32
CA PHE A 68 -4.50 8.40 3.24
C PHE A 68 -4.31 8.76 4.72
N ASN A 69 -3.75 9.94 5.00
CA ASN A 69 -3.57 10.38 6.39
C ASN A 69 -4.90 10.71 7.08
N TRP A 70 -4.90 10.62 8.42
CA TRP A 70 -6.08 10.86 9.25
C TRP A 70 -6.67 12.27 9.12
N HIS A 71 -5.82 13.28 8.94
CA HIS A 71 -6.29 14.65 8.78
C HIS A 71 -7.08 14.83 7.47
N GLY A 72 -6.56 14.27 6.37
CA GLY A 72 -7.23 14.26 5.06
C GLY A 72 -8.54 13.47 5.09
N PHE A 73 -8.57 12.34 5.80
CA PHE A 73 -9.79 11.56 6.02
C PHE A 73 -10.85 12.34 6.81
N ALA A 74 -10.48 12.89 7.97
CA ALA A 74 -11.39 13.66 8.82
C ALA A 74 -11.96 14.87 8.08
N LYS A 75 -11.12 15.60 7.33
CA LYS A 75 -11.55 16.75 6.52
C LYS A 75 -12.61 16.36 5.48
N LYS A 76 -12.43 15.21 4.80
CA LYS A 76 -13.40 14.71 3.82
C LYS A 76 -14.74 14.34 4.46
N ILE A 77 -14.71 13.70 5.63
CA ILE A 77 -15.94 13.39 6.38
C ILE A 77 -16.67 14.68 6.76
N MET A 78 -15.96 15.67 7.30
CA MET A 78 -16.57 16.94 7.68
C MET A 78 -17.17 17.69 6.48
N SER A 79 -16.49 17.69 5.32
CA SER A 79 -17.01 18.26 4.07
C SER A 79 -18.32 17.58 3.66
N PHE A 80 -18.31 16.25 3.65
CA PHE A 80 -19.48 15.46 3.29
C PHE A 80 -20.68 15.72 4.22
N ILE A 81 -20.44 15.82 5.53
CA ILE A 81 -21.49 16.16 6.50
C ILE A 81 -22.04 17.57 6.27
N ASN A 82 -21.20 18.54 5.91
CA ASN A 82 -21.63 19.92 5.68
C ASN A 82 -22.33 20.13 4.33
N GLU A 83 -22.22 19.18 3.39
CA GLU A 83 -22.88 19.20 2.08
C GLU A 83 -24.27 18.56 2.10
N ILE A 84 -24.65 17.91 3.23
CA ILE A 84 -25.97 17.30 3.47
C ILE A 84 -26.80 18.23 4.36
#